data_AF-A0A7W6W725-F1
#
_entry.id   AF-A0A7W6W725-F1
#
_cell.length_a   1.000
_cell.length_b   1.000
_cell.length_c   1.000
_cell.angle_alpha   90.00
_cell.angle_beta   90.00
_cell.angle_gamma   90.00
#
_symmetry.space_group_name_H-M   'P 1'
#
loop_
_entity.id
_entity.type
_entity.pdbx_description
1 polymer ?
#
loop_
_entity_poly.entity_id
_entity_poly.type
_entity_poly.pdbx_seq_one_letter_code
_entity_poly.pdbx_strand_id
1 'polypeptide(L)'
;MMLRKPRLAQYANGVPGGPLNPLGAAALYLYQGGQDTLFRVHGTNEPWSIGQAVSNGCIRMTNANIVDLFNRVPVGTRVVVI
;
A
#
# COMPACT_ATOMS: atom_id res chain seq x y z
N MET A 1 -5.27 1.93 13.34
CA MET A 1 -4.78 0.53 13.32
C MET A 1 -4.16 0.11 14.64
N MET A 2 -3.22 0.88 15.21
CA MET A 2 -2.53 0.54 16.47
C MET A 2 -3.46 0.43 17.69
N LEU A 3 -4.48 1.29 17.80
CA LEU A 3 -5.49 1.18 18.87
C LEU A 3 -6.21 -0.18 18.88
N ARG A 4 -6.37 -0.83 17.72
CA ARG A 4 -7.00 -2.15 17.59
C ARG A 4 -6.01 -3.31 17.74
N LYS A 5 -4.72 -3.06 17.57
CA LYS A 5 -3.63 -4.06 17.60
C LYS A 5 -2.42 -3.47 18.33
N PRO A 6 -2.43 -3.43 19.68
CA PRO A 6 -1.41 -2.72 20.48
C PRO A 6 0.03 -3.16 20.18
N ARG A 7 0.25 -4.44 19.82
CA ARG A 7 1.57 -4.95 19.42
C ARG A 7 2.22 -4.18 18.25
N LEU A 8 1.43 -3.46 17.45
CA LEU A 8 1.94 -2.69 16.32
C LEU A 8 2.57 -1.36 16.72
N ALA A 9 2.48 -0.95 17.99
CA ALA A 9 3.10 0.29 18.48
C ALA A 9 4.62 0.31 18.25
N GLN A 10 5.28 -0.84 18.23
CA GLN A 10 6.70 -0.97 17.89
C GLN A 10 7.04 -0.46 16.47
N TYR A 11 6.05 -0.39 15.58
CA TYR A 11 6.19 0.09 14.20
C TYR A 11 5.65 1.52 14.02
N ALA A 12 5.50 2.30 15.11
CA ALA A 12 4.99 3.68 15.07
C ALA A 12 5.77 4.57 14.11
N ASN A 13 7.08 4.35 14.01
CA ASN A 13 7.98 5.09 13.12
C ASN A 13 8.14 4.44 11.74
N GLY A 14 7.24 3.52 11.39
CA GLY A 14 7.26 2.80 10.13
C GLY A 14 7.95 1.44 10.22
N VAL A 15 7.85 0.70 9.12
CA VAL A 15 8.54 -0.57 8.90
C VAL A 15 9.62 -0.31 7.85
N PRO A 16 10.88 -0.74 8.06
CA PRO A 16 11.92 -0.61 7.05
C PRO A 16 11.52 -1.25 5.71
N GLY A 17 12.12 -0.77 4.62
CA GLY A 17 12.00 -1.43 3.32
C GLY A 17 12.57 -2.84 3.37
N GLY A 18 11.99 -3.76 2.58
CA GLY A 18 12.47 -5.13 2.46
C GLY A 18 11.35 -6.17 2.41
N PRO A 19 11.68 -7.47 2.38
CA PRO A 19 10.72 -8.56 2.19
C PRO A 19 9.62 -8.64 3.25
N LEU A 20 9.87 -8.11 4.45
CA LEU A 20 8.92 -8.11 5.56
C LEU A 20 8.00 -6.88 5.58
N ASN A 21 8.21 -5.91 4.68
CA ASN A 21 7.37 -4.72 4.61
C ASN A 21 6.00 -5.06 4.01
N PRO A 22 4.88 -4.74 4.68
CA PRO A 22 3.55 -5.03 4.16
C PRO A 22 3.18 -4.26 2.89
N LEU A 23 3.93 -3.21 2.54
CA LEU A 23 3.78 -2.48 1.28
C LEU A 23 4.39 -3.23 0.08
N GLY A 24 5.17 -4.28 0.32
CA GLY A 24 5.79 -5.08 -0.74
C GLY A 24 6.85 -4.32 -1.51
N ALA A 25 6.98 -4.63 -2.80
CA ALA A 25 8.08 -4.14 -3.65
C ALA A 25 7.96 -2.65 -4.02
N ALA A 26 6.75 -2.10 -4.09
CA ALA A 26 6.51 -0.69 -4.43
C ALA A 26 5.17 -0.20 -3.88
N ALA A 27 5.02 1.11 -3.75
CA ALA A 27 3.79 1.75 -3.32
C ALA A 27 3.58 3.10 -4.05
N LEU A 28 2.34 3.34 -4.48
CA LEU A 28 1.85 4.59 -5.03
C LEU A 28 0.88 5.21 -4.04
N TYR A 29 1.13 6.47 -3.69
CA TYR A 29 0.40 7.19 -2.65
C TYR A 29 -0.72 8.02 -3.29
N LEU A 30 -1.93 7.92 -2.72
CA LEU A 30 -3.10 8.60 -3.27
C LEU A 30 -3.36 9.91 -2.54
N TYR A 31 -3.41 10.99 -3.30
CA TYR A 31 -3.67 12.34 -2.80
C TYR A 31 -4.97 12.88 -3.39
N GLN A 32 -5.70 13.66 -2.59
CA GLN A 32 -6.89 14.39 -3.03
C GLN A 32 -6.78 15.84 -2.56
N GLY A 33 -6.85 16.79 -3.50
CA GLY A 33 -6.70 18.22 -3.16
C GLY A 33 -5.37 18.57 -2.49
N GLY A 34 -4.29 17.83 -2.79
CA GLY A 34 -2.97 18.01 -2.16
C GLY A 34 -2.81 17.35 -0.78
N GLN A 35 -3.86 16.70 -0.25
CA GLN A 35 -3.82 16.01 1.04
C GLN A 35 -3.66 14.50 0.86
N ASP A 36 -2.83 13.86 1.70
CA ASP A 36 -2.67 12.41 1.72
C ASP A 36 -3.97 11.75 2.20
N THR A 37 -4.52 10.84 1.40
CA THR A 37 -5.76 10.12 1.72
C THR A 37 -5.53 8.94 2.66
N LEU A 38 -4.27 8.61 2.95
CA LEU A 38 -3.80 7.41 3.64
C LEU A 38 -4.03 6.10 2.87
N PHE A 39 -4.67 6.17 1.69
CA PHE A 39 -4.82 5.06 0.76
C PHE A 39 -3.63 4.96 -0.19
N ARG A 40 -3.32 3.73 -0.58
CA ARG A 40 -2.20 3.41 -1.46
C ARG A 40 -2.57 2.28 -2.41
N VAL A 41 -1.99 2.30 -3.60
CA VAL A 41 -1.85 1.11 -4.44
C VAL A 41 -0.47 0.54 -4.15
N HIS A 42 -0.38 -0.69 -3.66
CA HIS A 42 0.91 -1.22 -3.21
C HIS A 42 1.01 -2.73 -3.43
N GLY A 43 2.24 -3.25 -3.36
CA GLY A 43 2.51 -4.68 -3.37
C GLY A 43 2.08 -5.37 -2.07
N THR A 44 2.58 -6.57 -1.81
CA THR A 44 2.34 -7.22 -0.51
C THR A 44 3.39 -8.29 -0.23
N ASN A 45 3.67 -8.52 1.05
CA ASN A 45 4.40 -9.70 1.53
C ASN A 45 3.47 -10.88 1.85
N GLU A 46 2.15 -10.71 1.65
CA GLU A 46 1.12 -11.73 1.88
C GLU A 46 0.35 -11.99 0.55
N PRO A 47 0.98 -12.60 -0.47
CA PRO A 47 0.36 -12.73 -1.80
C PRO A 47 -0.99 -13.48 -1.80
N TRP A 48 -1.19 -14.39 -0.85
CA TRP A 48 -2.47 -15.11 -0.66
C TRP A 48 -3.65 -14.21 -0.26
N SER A 49 -3.41 -12.97 0.15
CA SER A 49 -4.46 -12.01 0.53
C SER A 49 -5.11 -11.30 -0.66
N ILE A 50 -4.53 -11.43 -1.87
CA ILE A 50 -5.04 -10.77 -3.07
C ILE A 50 -6.40 -11.35 -3.45
N GLY A 51 -7.34 -10.47 -3.80
CA GLY A 51 -8.73 -10.84 -4.13
C GLY A 51 -9.64 -11.03 -2.92
N GLN A 52 -9.13 -10.84 -1.69
CA GLN A 52 -9.91 -10.92 -0.46
C GLN A 52 -10.18 -9.54 0.14
N ALA A 53 -11.34 -9.36 0.78
CA ALA A 53 -11.73 -8.13 1.47
C ALA A 53 -11.07 -7.99 2.85
N VAL A 54 -9.73 -8.06 2.88
CA VAL A 54 -8.91 -8.03 4.12
C VAL A 54 -8.04 -6.79 4.25
N SER A 55 -8.04 -5.91 3.24
CA SER A 55 -7.34 -4.65 3.32
C SER A 55 -8.10 -3.65 4.20
N ASN A 56 -7.40 -2.75 4.89
CA ASN A 56 -8.03 -1.61 5.57
C ASN A 56 -8.33 -0.47 4.56
N GLY A 57 -8.72 -0.85 3.33
CA GLY A 57 -9.07 0.04 2.21
C GLY A 57 -7.96 0.40 1.23
N CYS A 58 -6.69 0.00 1.47
CA CYS A 58 -5.65 0.09 0.43
C CYS A 58 -5.87 -0.97 -0.66
N ILE A 59 -5.37 -0.70 -1.87
CA ILE A 59 -5.42 -1.61 -3.02
C ILE A 59 -4.12 -2.42 -3.09
N ARG A 60 -4.23 -3.75 -2.91
CA ARG A 60 -3.09 -4.68 -2.97
C ARG A 60 -2.94 -5.27 -4.38
N MET A 61 -1.70 -5.38 -4.84
CA MET A 61 -1.31 -6.06 -6.06
C MET A 61 -0.22 -7.09 -5.79
N THR A 62 0.05 -7.99 -6.75
CA THR A 62 1.27 -8.81 -6.72
C THR A 62 2.49 -7.89 -6.84
N ASN A 63 3.63 -8.32 -6.28
CA ASN A 63 4.86 -7.52 -6.35
C ASN A 63 5.33 -7.28 -7.80
N ALA A 64 5.11 -8.24 -8.71
CA ALA A 64 5.41 -8.06 -10.12
C ALA A 64 4.54 -6.95 -10.75
N ASN A 65 3.23 -6.98 -10.51
CA ASN A 65 2.31 -6.03 -11.13
C ASN A 65 2.46 -4.60 -10.57
N ILE A 66 2.74 -4.45 -9.27
CA ILE A 66 2.96 -3.10 -8.72
C ILE A 66 4.25 -2.49 -9.23
N VAL A 67 5.32 -3.28 -9.43
CA VAL A 67 6.58 -2.77 -9.99
C VAL A 67 6.37 -2.34 -11.44
N ASP A 68 5.66 -3.14 -12.22
CA ASP A 68 5.30 -2.79 -13.60
C ASP A 68 4.50 -1.50 -13.67
N LEU A 69 3.45 -1.36 -12.83
CA LEU A 69 2.66 -0.14 -12.77
C LEU A 69 3.49 1.07 -12.31
N PHE A 70 4.28 0.92 -11.25
CA PHE A 70 5.12 1.98 -10.68
C PHE A 70 6.06 2.58 -11.71
N ASN A 71 6.64 1.75 -12.58
CA ASN A 71 7.57 2.21 -13.63
C ASN A 71 6.88 2.93 -14.79
N ARG A 72 5.55 2.79 -14.93
CA ARG A 72 4.79 3.35 -16.06
C ARG A 72 4.06 4.65 -15.71
N VAL A 73 3.73 4.89 -14.44
CA VAL A 73 2.86 6.00 -14.04
C VAL A 73 3.65 7.12 -13.37
N PRO A 74 3.67 8.34 -13.95
CA PRO A 74 4.29 9.49 -13.29
C PRO A 74 3.44 9.99 -12.12
N VAL A 75 4.08 10.71 -11.20
CA VAL A 75 3.40 11.43 -10.11
C VAL A 75 2.38 12.41 -10.71
N GLY A 76 1.18 12.45 -10.13
CA GLY A 76 0.05 13.26 -10.63
C GLY A 76 -0.89 12.50 -11.57
N THR A 77 -0.60 11.24 -11.89
CA THR A 77 -1.54 10.37 -12.63
C THR A 77 -2.87 10.27 -11.88
N ARG A 78 -3.98 10.51 -12.59
CA ARG A 78 -5.33 10.46 -12.02
C ARG A 78 -5.74 9.01 -11.70
N VAL A 79 -6.28 8.80 -10.51
CA VAL A 79 -6.89 7.54 -10.07
C VAL A 79 -8.39 7.76 -9.85
N VAL A 80 -9.22 6.82 -10.33
CA VAL A 80 -10.67 6.80 -10.10
C VAL A 80 -11.00 5.44 -9.49
N VAL A 81 -11.62 5.44 -8.31
CA VAL A 81 -12.15 4.24 -7.65
C VAL A 81 -13.66 4.24 -7.84
N ILE A 82 -14.21 3.12 -8.29
CA ILE A 82 -15.62 2.95 -8.69
C ILE A 82 -16.35 2.07 -7.68
#